data_AF-Q5DZQ5-F1
#
_entry.id   AF-Q5DZQ5-F1
#
_cell.length_a   1.000
_cell.length_b   1.000
_cell.length_c   1.000
_cell.angle_alpha   90.00
_cell.angle_beta   90.00
_cell.angle_gamma   90.00
#
_symmetry.space_group_name_H-M   'P 1'
#
loop_
_entity.id
_entity.type
_entity.pdbx_description
1 polymer ?
#
loop_
_entity_poly.entity_id
_entity_poly.type
_entity_poly.pdbx_seq_one_letter_code
_entity_poly.pdbx_strand_id
1 'polypeptide(L)'
;MTVSNEYINFLLHSCVLYVVVLMVTVALLLLTRNRKRCRVSFSDFTFVNAELDRANETIRSLAGNEYKLRKRIETLTLERKEALDMAQDATEALSGAAKFVRLHNETVDSSCLGISFFDFDCKVNQKNIRTRYKLLAKVFHPDFGGSKELMQILNSQYEKVKEMK
;
A
#
# COMPACT_ATOMS: atom_id res chain seq x y z
N MET A 1 58.97 -6.73 89.93
CA MET A 1 59.07 -6.21 88.54
C MET A 1 58.36 -7.14 87.53
N THR A 2 57.23 -7.76 87.87
CA THR A 2 56.50 -8.71 87.00
C THR A 2 55.26 -8.10 86.34
N VAL A 3 54.69 -7.03 86.92
CA VAL A 3 53.47 -6.35 86.45
C VAL A 3 53.62 -5.72 85.06
N SER A 4 54.84 -5.33 84.66
CA SER A 4 55.11 -4.76 83.33
C SER A 4 54.95 -5.76 82.19
N ASN A 5 55.16 -7.05 82.43
CA ASN A 5 55.14 -8.07 81.38
C ASN A 5 53.71 -8.49 81.01
N GLU A 6 52.81 -8.55 81.99
CA GLU A 6 51.38 -8.82 81.77
C GLU A 6 50.71 -7.69 80.98
N TYR A 7 51.07 -6.44 81.26
CA TYR A 7 50.55 -5.28 80.52
C TYR A 7 51.00 -5.28 79.06
N ILE A 8 52.26 -5.63 78.78
CA ILE A 8 52.78 -5.73 77.41
C ILE A 8 52.06 -6.85 76.64
N ASN A 9 51.86 -8.01 77.25
CA ASN A 9 51.11 -9.10 76.62
C ASN A 9 49.66 -8.73 76.35
N PHE A 10 48.99 -8.03 77.27
CA PHE A 10 47.63 -7.54 77.06
C PHE A 10 47.55 -6.55 75.89
N LEU A 11 48.49 -5.61 75.81
CA LEU A 11 48.56 -4.64 74.71
C LEU A 11 48.82 -5.34 73.36
N LEU A 12 49.71 -6.34 73.36
CA LEU A 12 50.01 -7.15 72.17
C LEU A 12 48.78 -7.93 71.69
N HIS A 13 48.06 -8.59 72.60
CA HIS A 13 46.82 -9.30 72.27
C HIS A 13 45.72 -8.36 71.76
N SER A 14 45.57 -7.17 72.37
CA SER A 14 44.62 -6.15 71.91
C SER A 14 44.97 -5.64 70.51
N CYS A 15 46.25 -5.43 70.21
CA CYS A 15 46.70 -5.04 68.87
C CYS A 15 46.44 -6.14 67.83
N VAL A 16 46.72 -7.40 68.16
CA VAL A 16 46.45 -8.54 67.27
C VAL A 16 44.94 -8.67 67.01
N LEU A 17 44.11 -8.58 68.04
CA LEU A 17 42.65 -8.59 67.89
C LEU A 17 42.16 -7.45 67.00
N TYR A 18 42.69 -6.24 67.18
CA TYR A 18 42.33 -5.09 66.36
C TYR A 18 42.67 -5.30 64.88
N VAL A 19 43.87 -5.81 64.59
CA VAL A 19 44.30 -6.12 63.21
C VAL A 19 43.41 -7.20 62.59
N VAL A 20 43.06 -8.25 63.33
CA VAL A 20 42.16 -9.31 62.84
C VAL A 20 40.78 -8.76 62.52
N VAL A 21 40.20 -7.94 63.41
CA VAL A 21 38.89 -7.29 63.17
C VAL A 21 38.95 -6.37 61.95
N LEU A 22 40.04 -5.62 61.77
CA LEU A 22 40.23 -4.75 60.61
C LEU A 22 40.34 -5.55 59.31
N MET A 23 41.07 -6.68 59.31
CA MET A 23 41.15 -7.56 58.15
C MET A 23 39.81 -8.20 57.78
N VAL A 24 39.04 -8.65 58.78
CA VAL A 24 37.70 -9.23 58.55
C VAL A 24 36.74 -8.19 58.01
N THR A 25 36.73 -6.97 58.57
CA THR A 25 35.86 -5.89 58.10
C THR A 25 36.19 -5.46 56.67
N VAL A 26 37.48 -5.33 56.32
CA VAL A 26 37.92 -5.07 54.95
C VAL A 26 37.51 -6.20 54.00
N ALA A 27 37.70 -7.46 54.40
CA ALA A 27 37.28 -8.61 53.60
C ALA A 27 35.76 -8.61 53.34
N LEU A 28 34.95 -8.34 54.37
CA LEU A 28 33.49 -8.22 54.22
C LEU A 28 33.09 -7.04 53.31
N LEU A 29 33.78 -5.90 53.40
CA LEU A 29 33.54 -4.77 52.49
C LEU A 29 33.90 -5.10 51.03
N LEU A 30 34.99 -5.83 50.80
CA LEU A 30 35.36 -6.27 49.45
C LEU A 30 34.37 -7.30 48.89
N LEU A 31 33.91 -8.24 49.71
CA LEU A 31 32.90 -9.24 49.31
C LEU A 31 31.55 -8.60 48.97
N THR A 32 31.11 -7.61 49.76
CA THR A 32 29.85 -6.89 49.50
C THR A 32 29.94 -5.98 48.28
N ARG A 33 31.10 -5.36 48.02
CA ARG A 33 31.34 -4.55 46.81
C ARG A 33 31.31 -5.40 45.54
N ASN A 34 31.92 -6.59 45.56
CA ASN A 34 31.91 -7.51 44.42
C ASN A 34 30.51 -8.06 44.12
N ARG A 35 29.71 -8.39 45.15
CA ARG A 35 28.31 -8.80 44.96
C ARG A 35 27.45 -7.75 44.25
N LYS A 36 27.64 -6.46 44.56
CA LYS A 36 26.90 -5.37 43.89
C LYS A 36 27.29 -5.24 42.42
N ARG A 37 28.56 -5.41 42.07
CA ARG A 37 29.04 -5.30 40.69
C ARG A 37 28.54 -6.46 39.80
N CYS A 38 28.43 -7.68 40.33
CA CYS A 38 27.84 -8.81 39.59
C CYS A 38 26.33 -8.70 39.38
N ARG A 39 25.60 -8.07 40.32
CA ARG A 39 24.14 -7.93 40.20
C ARG A 39 23.71 -7.00 39.07
N VAL A 40 24.47 -5.93 38.83
CA VAL A 40 24.24 -4.98 37.72
C VAL A 40 24.45 -5.67 36.36
N SER A 41 25.45 -6.56 36.26
CA SER A 41 25.72 -7.28 35.00
C SER A 41 24.62 -8.25 34.57
N PHE A 42 23.84 -8.81 35.51
CA PHE A 42 22.82 -9.80 35.18
C PHE A 42 21.49 -9.15 34.76
N SER A 43 21.11 -8.03 35.39
CA SER A 43 19.91 -7.28 34.99
C SER A 43 20.03 -6.75 33.57
N ASP A 44 21.20 -6.22 33.22
CA ASP A 44 21.44 -5.63 31.89
C ASP A 44 21.40 -6.71 30.80
N PHE A 45 21.91 -7.91 31.07
CA PHE A 45 21.84 -9.05 30.14
C PHE A 45 20.40 -9.52 29.90
N THR A 46 19.58 -9.63 30.95
CA THR A 46 18.17 -10.02 30.79
C THR A 46 17.36 -8.99 30.02
N PHE A 47 17.64 -7.70 30.21
CA PHE A 47 17.00 -6.62 29.46
C PHE A 47 17.38 -6.64 27.98
N VAL A 48 18.68 -6.80 27.68
CA VAL A 48 19.17 -6.90 26.30
C VAL A 48 18.56 -8.09 25.56
N ASN A 49 18.44 -9.26 26.22
CA ASN A 49 17.80 -10.42 25.59
C ASN A 49 16.31 -10.22 25.33
N ALA A 50 15.58 -9.59 26.27
CA ALA A 50 14.16 -9.27 26.06
C ALA A 50 13.96 -8.26 24.91
N GLU A 51 14.88 -7.31 24.74
CA GLU A 51 14.87 -6.38 23.60
C GLU A 51 15.19 -7.10 22.28
N LEU A 52 16.15 -8.03 22.31
CA LEU A 52 16.52 -8.85 21.16
C LEU A 52 15.36 -9.74 20.71
N ASP A 53 14.63 -10.34 21.64
CA ASP A 53 13.46 -11.16 21.34
C ASP A 53 12.34 -10.32 20.70
N ARG A 54 12.07 -9.12 21.24
CA ARG A 54 11.11 -8.18 20.64
C ARG A 54 11.52 -7.75 19.23
N ALA A 55 12.80 -7.47 19.01
CA ALA A 55 13.33 -7.15 17.70
C ALA A 55 13.17 -8.33 16.73
N ASN A 56 13.46 -9.55 17.18
CA ASN A 56 13.31 -10.77 16.38
C ASN A 56 11.85 -11.07 16.02
N GLU A 57 10.91 -10.88 16.93
CA GLU A 57 9.48 -11.00 16.65
C GLU A 57 9.02 -9.97 15.61
N THR A 58 9.51 -8.73 15.74
CA THR A 58 9.23 -7.66 14.77
C THR A 58 9.75 -8.02 13.38
N ILE A 59 10.98 -8.54 13.29
CA ILE A 59 11.58 -9.01 12.03
C ILE A 59 10.75 -10.13 11.40
N ARG A 60 10.33 -11.14 12.19
CA ARG A 60 9.49 -12.24 11.70
C ARG A 60 8.13 -11.73 11.19
N SER A 61 7.51 -10.81 11.91
CA SER A 61 6.24 -10.19 11.53
C SER A 61 6.39 -9.39 10.22
N LEU A 62 7.44 -8.58 10.10
CA LEU A 62 7.75 -7.82 8.89
C LEU A 62 8.01 -8.73 7.69
N ALA A 63 8.79 -9.80 7.86
CA ALA A 63 9.04 -10.78 6.80
C ALA A 63 7.74 -11.45 6.33
N GLY A 64 6.84 -11.78 7.26
CA GLY A 64 5.51 -12.31 6.94
C GLY A 64 4.64 -11.32 6.16
N ASN A 65 4.68 -10.05 6.53
CA ASN A 65 3.95 -8.98 5.83
C ASN A 65 4.53 -8.72 4.43
N GLU A 66 5.85 -8.74 4.29
CA GLU A 66 6.53 -8.59 3.00
C GLU A 66 6.10 -9.70 2.03
N TYR A 67 6.06 -10.95 2.49
CA TYR A 67 5.57 -12.07 1.68
C TYR A 67 4.12 -11.87 1.21
N LYS A 68 3.22 -11.42 2.11
CA LYS A 68 1.82 -11.15 1.75
C LYS A 68 1.70 -10.02 0.72
N LEU A 69 2.48 -8.94 0.90
CA LEU A 69 2.52 -7.82 -0.04
C LEU A 69 3.02 -8.24 -1.42
N ARG A 70 4.11 -9.03 -1.48
CA ARG A 70 4.64 -9.58 -2.73
C ARG A 70 3.59 -10.40 -3.48
N LYS A 71 2.89 -11.28 -2.78
CA LYS A 71 1.80 -12.08 -3.36
C LYS A 71 0.67 -11.19 -3.88
N ARG A 72 0.30 -10.14 -3.16
CA ARG A 72 -0.75 -9.20 -3.61
C ARG A 72 -0.32 -8.41 -4.85
N ILE A 73 0.93 -7.96 -4.90
CA ILE A 73 1.49 -7.28 -6.07
C ILE A 73 1.44 -8.20 -7.29
N GLU A 74 1.86 -9.45 -7.15
CA GLU A 74 1.82 -10.44 -8.23
C GLU A 74 0.39 -10.63 -8.78
N THR A 75 -0.59 -10.79 -7.89
CA THR A 75 -2.00 -10.91 -8.32
C THR A 75 -2.50 -9.67 -9.06
N LEU A 76 -2.20 -8.46 -8.56
CA LEU A 76 -2.62 -7.21 -9.19
C LEU A 76 -1.92 -6.99 -10.53
N THR A 77 -0.66 -7.41 -10.67
CA THR A 77 0.05 -7.33 -11.94
C THR A 77 -0.55 -8.25 -13.00
N LEU A 78 -1.05 -9.43 -12.59
CA LEU A 78 -1.74 -10.35 -13.49
C LEU A 78 -3.09 -9.79 -13.92
N GLU A 79 -3.92 -9.34 -12.97
CA GLU A 79 -5.23 -8.71 -13.25
C GLU A 79 -5.09 -7.50 -14.18
N ARG A 80 -4.07 -6.66 -13.96
CA ARG A 80 -3.80 -5.50 -14.83
C ARG A 80 -3.44 -5.93 -16.25
N LYS A 81 -2.66 -7.01 -16.40
CA LYS A 81 -2.26 -7.51 -17.72
C LYS A 81 -3.48 -8.03 -18.48
N GLU A 82 -4.31 -8.85 -17.83
CA GLU A 82 -5.56 -9.36 -18.41
C GLU A 82 -6.51 -8.22 -18.81
N ALA A 83 -6.65 -7.19 -17.97
CA ALA A 83 -7.45 -6.02 -18.31
C ALA A 83 -6.90 -5.22 -19.50
N LEU A 84 -5.58 -5.15 -19.64
CA LEU A 84 -4.92 -4.46 -20.75
C LEU A 84 -5.07 -5.24 -22.05
N ASP A 85 -4.93 -6.57 -22.01
CA ASP A 85 -5.16 -7.45 -23.15
C ASP A 85 -6.62 -7.33 -23.63
N MET A 86 -7.60 -7.39 -22.71
CA MET A 86 -9.01 -7.18 -23.05
C MET A 86 -9.30 -5.78 -23.63
N ALA A 87 -8.66 -4.74 -23.10
CA ALA A 87 -8.81 -3.39 -23.63
C ALA A 87 -8.20 -3.27 -25.02
N GLN A 88 -7.05 -3.91 -25.27
CA GLN A 88 -6.42 -3.92 -26.58
C GLN A 88 -7.30 -4.64 -27.61
N ASP A 89 -7.81 -5.83 -27.28
CA ASP A 89 -8.75 -6.57 -28.14
C ASP A 89 -10.01 -5.73 -28.47
N ALA A 90 -10.56 -5.04 -27.46
CA ALA A 90 -11.69 -4.15 -27.67
C ALA A 90 -11.35 -2.96 -28.59
N THR A 91 -10.15 -2.38 -28.47
CA THR A 91 -9.71 -1.29 -29.36
C THR A 91 -9.43 -1.77 -30.78
N GLU A 92 -8.91 -2.98 -30.96
CA GLU A 92 -8.70 -3.58 -32.29
C GLU A 92 -10.03 -3.90 -32.96
N ALA A 93 -11.00 -4.45 -32.22
CA ALA A 93 -12.37 -4.66 -32.70
C ALA A 93 -13.04 -3.33 -33.10
N LEU A 94 -12.88 -2.29 -32.29
CA LEU A 94 -13.41 -0.95 -32.59
C LEU A 94 -12.73 -0.30 -33.80
N SER A 95 -11.42 -0.48 -33.95
CA SER A 95 -10.65 -0.02 -35.11
C SER A 95 -11.10 -0.72 -36.40
N GLY A 96 -11.35 -2.03 -36.34
CA GLY A 96 -11.95 -2.79 -37.44
C GLY A 96 -13.34 -2.26 -37.83
N ALA A 97 -14.19 -2.01 -36.83
CA ALA A 97 -15.51 -1.42 -37.05
C ALA A 97 -15.44 0.01 -37.62
N ALA A 98 -14.53 0.85 -37.11
CA ALA A 98 -14.32 2.21 -37.61
C ALA A 98 -13.83 2.22 -39.06
N LYS A 99 -12.97 1.27 -39.45
CA LYS A 99 -12.52 1.10 -40.83
C LYS A 99 -13.68 0.71 -41.75
N PHE A 100 -14.59 -0.15 -41.29
CA PHE A 100 -15.80 -0.51 -42.02
C PHE A 100 -16.73 0.70 -42.22
N VAL A 101 -16.96 1.48 -41.17
CA VAL A 101 -17.76 2.72 -41.24
C VAL A 101 -17.16 3.74 -42.23
N ARG A 102 -15.83 3.86 -42.26
CA ARG A 102 -15.14 4.79 -43.16
C ARG A 102 -15.24 4.36 -44.63
N LEU A 103 -15.08 3.07 -44.93
CA LEU A 103 -15.31 2.50 -46.28
C LEU A 103 -16.76 2.69 -46.75
N HIS A 104 -17.72 2.56 -45.84
CA HIS A 104 -19.13 2.78 -46.14
C HIS A 104 -19.43 4.27 -46.43
N ASN A 105 -18.77 5.21 -45.75
CA ASN A 105 -18.94 6.65 -46.03
C ASN A 105 -18.31 7.10 -47.37
N GLU A 106 -17.31 6.39 -47.90
CA GLU A 106 -16.72 6.71 -49.21
C GLU A 106 -17.55 6.17 -50.39
N THR A 107 -18.45 5.21 -50.14
CA THR A 107 -19.27 4.54 -51.17
C THR A 107 -20.73 4.95 -51.20
N VAL A 108 -21.20 5.71 -50.21
CA VAL A 108 -22.61 6.10 -50.10
C VAL A 108 -22.81 7.55 -50.55
N ASP A 109 -23.63 7.71 -51.59
CA ASP A 109 -24.14 8.96 -52.12
C ASP A 109 -24.59 9.93 -51.00
N SER A 110 -24.19 11.19 -51.14
CA SER A 110 -24.34 12.29 -50.16
C SER A 110 -25.77 12.51 -49.61
N SER A 111 -26.80 11.91 -50.22
CA SER A 111 -28.19 11.98 -49.73
C SER A 111 -28.49 11.11 -48.49
N CYS A 112 -27.67 10.09 -48.18
CA CYS A 112 -27.90 9.16 -47.07
C CYS A 112 -26.99 9.40 -45.84
N LEU A 113 -26.11 10.40 -45.89
CA LEU A 113 -25.04 10.59 -44.90
C LEU A 113 -25.53 11.00 -43.50
N GLY A 114 -26.67 11.69 -43.42
CA GLY A 114 -27.32 12.00 -42.13
C GLY A 114 -28.03 10.78 -41.53
N ILE A 115 -28.37 9.79 -42.35
CA ILE A 115 -29.10 8.58 -41.96
C ILE A 115 -28.14 7.53 -41.40
N SER A 116 -26.91 7.44 -41.93
CA SER A 116 -25.88 6.50 -41.43
C SER A 116 -25.45 6.80 -39.99
N PHE A 117 -25.47 8.06 -39.55
CA PHE A 117 -25.18 8.43 -38.16
C PHE A 117 -26.14 7.79 -37.15
N PHE A 118 -27.37 7.51 -37.58
CA PHE A 118 -28.39 6.86 -36.76
C PHE A 118 -28.50 5.36 -37.00
N ASP A 119 -27.65 4.80 -37.88
CA ASP A 119 -27.58 3.38 -38.25
C ASP A 119 -28.92 2.84 -38.78
N PHE A 120 -29.50 3.55 -39.75
CA PHE A 120 -30.71 3.07 -40.42
C PHE A 120 -30.43 2.72 -41.89
N ASP A 121 -31.08 1.66 -42.37
CA ASP A 121 -31.22 1.39 -43.81
C ASP A 121 -31.95 2.56 -44.49
N CYS A 122 -31.63 2.84 -45.76
CA CYS A 122 -32.06 4.02 -46.54
C CYS A 122 -33.58 4.29 -46.62
N LYS A 123 -34.43 3.47 -46.01
CA LYS A 123 -35.88 3.69 -45.83
C LYS A 123 -36.21 4.01 -44.37
N VAL A 124 -36.01 5.26 -43.95
CA VAL A 124 -36.26 5.66 -42.56
C VAL A 124 -37.53 6.48 -42.41
N ASN A 125 -38.36 6.09 -41.45
CA ASN A 125 -39.49 6.89 -40.99
C ASN A 125 -39.01 7.95 -39.99
N GLN A 126 -39.47 9.20 -40.10
CA GLN A 126 -39.17 10.31 -39.19
C GLN A 126 -39.41 9.96 -37.71
N LYS A 127 -40.39 9.08 -37.43
CA LYS A 127 -40.66 8.54 -36.09
C LYS A 127 -39.47 7.76 -35.52
N ASN A 128 -38.78 6.98 -36.35
CA ASN A 128 -37.62 6.18 -35.95
C ASN A 128 -36.42 7.07 -35.68
N ILE A 129 -36.16 8.07 -36.55
CA ILE A 129 -35.08 9.06 -36.36
C ILE A 129 -35.26 9.81 -35.05
N ARG A 130 -36.47 10.32 -34.77
CA ARG A 130 -36.77 11.01 -33.50
C ARG A 130 -36.57 10.10 -32.29
N THR A 131 -36.93 8.82 -32.40
CA THR A 131 -36.78 7.85 -31.31
C THR A 131 -35.31 7.57 -31.02
N ARG A 132 -34.51 7.35 -32.07
CA ARG A 132 -33.07 7.11 -31.95
C ARG A 132 -32.33 8.33 -31.43
N TYR A 133 -32.66 9.53 -31.93
CA TYR A 133 -32.16 10.79 -31.40
C TYR A 133 -32.42 10.92 -29.90
N LYS A 134 -33.65 10.67 -29.42
CA LYS A 134 -33.97 10.72 -27.98
C LYS A 134 -33.16 9.72 -27.16
N LEU A 135 -32.87 8.54 -27.70
CA LEU A 135 -32.05 7.54 -27.04
C LEU A 135 -30.60 8.03 -26.90
N LEU A 136 -30.00 8.47 -28.01
CA LEU A 136 -28.62 8.97 -28.03
C LEU A 136 -28.48 10.25 -27.19
N ALA A 137 -29.48 11.13 -27.19
CA ALA A 137 -29.50 12.33 -26.38
C ALA A 137 -29.46 12.03 -24.88
N LYS A 138 -30.05 10.92 -24.42
CA LYS A 138 -29.93 10.49 -23.01
C LYS A 138 -28.53 10.02 -22.66
N VAL A 139 -27.86 9.33 -23.58
CA VAL A 139 -26.51 8.77 -23.38
C VAL A 139 -25.46 9.88 -23.42
N PHE A 140 -25.59 10.83 -24.34
CA PHE A 140 -24.59 11.89 -24.56
C PHE A 140 -24.92 13.20 -23.83
N HIS A 141 -25.98 13.26 -23.01
CA HIS A 141 -26.31 14.49 -22.30
C HIS A 141 -25.23 14.86 -21.28
N PRO A 142 -24.79 16.13 -21.21
CA PRO A 142 -23.83 16.59 -20.19
C PRO A 142 -24.28 16.29 -18.76
N ASP A 143 -25.56 16.48 -18.45
CA ASP A 143 -26.12 16.22 -17.11
C ASP A 143 -26.07 14.73 -16.70
N PHE A 144 -25.89 13.81 -17.67
CA PHE A 144 -25.74 12.37 -17.42
C PHE A 144 -24.28 11.90 -17.64
N GLY A 145 -23.31 12.81 -17.65
CA GLY A 145 -21.89 12.49 -17.83
C GLY A 145 -21.46 12.33 -19.29
N GLY A 146 -22.29 12.72 -20.25
CA GLY A 146 -21.95 12.74 -21.67
C GLY A 146 -21.14 13.98 -22.09
N SER A 147 -20.57 13.95 -23.30
CA SER A 147 -19.81 15.09 -23.84
C SER A 147 -20.74 16.14 -24.47
N LYS A 148 -20.53 17.40 -24.10
CA LYS A 148 -21.20 18.56 -24.70
C LYS A 148 -20.95 18.64 -26.21
N GLU A 149 -19.74 18.31 -26.66
CA GLU A 149 -19.36 18.33 -28.07
C GLU A 149 -20.13 17.26 -28.86
N LEU A 150 -20.21 16.04 -28.31
CA LEU A 150 -20.98 14.95 -28.92
C LEU A 150 -22.48 15.27 -28.98
N MET A 151 -23.03 15.91 -27.94
CA MET A 151 -24.43 16.36 -27.94
C MET A 151 -24.68 17.43 -29.01
N GLN A 152 -23.75 18.36 -29.22
CA GLN A 152 -23.84 19.36 -30.29
C GLN A 152 -23.80 18.72 -31.68
N ILE A 153 -22.92 17.74 -31.89
CA ILE A 153 -22.85 16.98 -33.15
C ILE A 153 -24.17 16.24 -33.39
N LEU A 154 -24.70 15.55 -32.38
CA LEU A 154 -25.97 14.84 -32.45
C LEU A 154 -27.13 15.78 -32.84
N ASN A 155 -27.20 16.96 -32.22
CA ASN A 155 -28.21 17.97 -32.56
C ASN A 155 -28.06 18.46 -34.01
N SER A 156 -26.84 18.73 -34.45
CA SER A 156 -26.57 19.17 -35.83
C SER A 156 -27.02 18.14 -36.86
N GLN A 157 -26.74 16.85 -36.62
CA GLN A 157 -27.16 15.78 -37.51
C GLN A 157 -28.68 15.60 -37.52
N TYR A 158 -29.33 15.72 -36.36
CA TYR A 158 -30.79 15.63 -36.29
C TYR A 158 -31.50 16.75 -37.07
N GLU A 159 -31.01 17.99 -36.99
CA GLU A 159 -31.59 19.10 -37.76
C GLU A 159 -31.40 18.92 -39.27
N LYS A 160 -30.21 18.47 -39.73
CA LYS A 160 -29.99 18.17 -41.15
C LYS A 160 -30.97 17.15 -41.70
N VAL A 161 -31.24 16.07 -40.97
CA VAL A 161 -32.17 15.01 -41.40
C VAL A 161 -33.63 15.49 -41.33
N LYS A 162 -33.94 16.40 -40.41
CA LYS A 162 -35.28 17.01 -40.29
C LYS A 162 -35.58 17.97 -41.45
N GLU A 163 -34.55 18.61 -42.02
CA GLU A 163 -34.64 19.52 -43.16
C GLU A 163 -34.66 18.83 -44.53
N MET A 164 -34.29 17.54 -44.65
CA MET A 164 -34.35 16.73 -45.89
C MET A 164 -35.79 16.38 -46.31
N LYS A 165 -36.74 17.28 -46.08
CA LYS A 165 -38.17 17.11 -46.32
C LYS A 165 -38.58 17.57 -47.72
#